data_AF-A0A9K3K425-F1
#
_entry.id   AF-A0A9K3K425-F1
#
_cell.length_a   1.000
_cell.length_b   1.000
_cell.length_c   1.000
_cell.angle_alpha   90.00
_cell.angle_beta   90.00
_cell.angle_gamma   90.00
#
_symmetry.space_group_name_H-M   'P 1'
#
loop_
_entity.id
_entity.type
_entity.pdbx_description
1 polymer ?
#
loop_
_entity_poly.entity_id
_entity_poly.type
_entity_poly.pdbx_seq_one_letter_code
_entity_poly.pdbx_strand_id
1 'polypeptide(L)'
;MDLLESLNVDDLPEQQTRFSHLLHDSDDFGLKLGFDACCACGKKNPNFDCPSCRRVKYCSETCCRADSSLCLDGDIGEEAALGHTSVICSLLNLCTDDEVMEGKNPAEISALDKGQQTSATDRLASEFESYPATLANVIMDGAPYQNVLKKCAGKGITIHVIGASQDSELWQGHPDPIQEKKVFEGYADALAEIAEKNKLSWIRLHFFGPELCEEMKDRTTPIPPVQATKSRSNLIVRMFQKSYRIDNNISPPDIAVFFNPGFTCTDYDWEQSLSFLRSNEIPFLVATNTEMECMADIQYLMDRQLFQDIPAGLKSVLLGRRGLTETKTKRTTVCRF
;
A
#
# COMPACT_ATOMS: atom_id res chain seq x y z
N MET A 1 -10.67 5.92 -6.04
CA MET A 1 -10.70 7.01 -7.03
C MET A 1 -9.27 7.16 -7.50
N ASP A 2 -9.03 6.94 -8.77
CA ASP A 2 -7.69 7.00 -9.34
C ASP A 2 -7.33 8.48 -9.58
N LEU A 3 -6.30 8.96 -8.88
CA LEU A 3 -5.79 10.32 -9.03
C LEU A 3 -5.37 10.57 -10.48
N LEU A 4 -4.88 9.55 -11.19
CA LEU A 4 -4.43 9.64 -12.57
C LEU A 4 -5.61 9.80 -13.53
N GLU A 5 -6.68 9.02 -13.33
CA GLU A 5 -7.94 9.15 -14.08
C GLU A 5 -8.58 10.53 -13.85
N SER A 6 -8.51 11.07 -12.62
CA SER A 6 -9.00 12.42 -12.31
C SER A 6 -8.15 13.55 -12.93
N LEU A 7 -6.90 13.26 -13.30
CA LEU A 7 -5.99 14.17 -13.98
C LEU A 7 -6.00 13.98 -15.51
N ASN A 8 -6.86 13.10 -16.04
CA ASN A 8 -6.94 12.78 -17.47
C ASN A 8 -5.61 12.22 -18.01
N VAL A 9 -4.85 11.53 -17.15
CA VAL A 9 -3.60 10.85 -17.51
C VAL A 9 -3.91 9.36 -17.61
N ASP A 10 -4.26 8.90 -18.80
CA ASP A 10 -4.40 7.46 -19.09
C ASP A 10 -3.01 6.83 -19.04
N ASP A 11 -2.88 5.77 -18.22
CA ASP A 11 -1.71 4.89 -18.08
C ASP A 11 -0.35 5.62 -18.13
N LEU A 12 0.17 6.01 -16.96
CA LEU A 12 1.60 6.34 -16.86
C LEU A 12 2.40 5.09 -17.24
N PRO A 13 3.19 5.09 -18.33
CA PRO A 13 3.97 3.92 -18.67
C PRO A 13 4.96 3.66 -17.54
N GLU A 14 4.81 2.49 -16.93
CA GLU A 14 5.59 2.00 -15.81
C GLU A 14 7.07 2.36 -16.03
N GLN A 15 7.72 2.98 -15.04
CA GLN A 15 9.18 3.16 -15.09
C GLN A 15 9.92 1.81 -15.29
N GLN A 16 9.26 0.68 -15.00
CA GLN A 16 9.71 -0.68 -15.32
C GLN A 16 9.89 -0.97 -16.82
N THR A 17 9.07 -0.39 -17.70
CA THR A 17 9.23 -0.59 -19.15
C THR A 17 10.57 -0.01 -19.63
N ARG A 18 10.99 1.11 -19.04
CA ARG A 18 12.30 1.74 -19.34
C ARG A 18 13.47 0.95 -18.73
N PHE A 19 13.30 0.42 -17.52
CA PHE A 19 14.29 -0.43 -16.85
C PHE A 19 14.72 -1.60 -17.72
N SER A 20 13.77 -2.27 -18.35
CA SER A 20 14.03 -3.44 -19.21
C SER A 20 14.80 -3.07 -20.48
N HIS A 21 14.49 -1.95 -21.12
CA HIS A 21 15.16 -1.52 -22.37
C HIS A 21 16.54 -0.89 -22.14
N LEU A 22 16.77 -0.20 -21.02
CA LEU A 22 18.02 0.50 -20.73
C LEU A 22 19.07 -0.37 -20.01
N LEU A 23 18.64 -1.43 -19.32
CA LEU A 23 19.52 -2.36 -18.60
C LEU A 23 19.68 -3.71 -19.29
N HIS A 24 19.17 -3.86 -20.52
CA HIS A 24 19.42 -5.07 -21.33
C HIS A 24 20.93 -5.37 -21.51
N ASP A 25 21.78 -4.35 -21.34
CA ASP A 25 23.25 -4.41 -21.41
C ASP A 25 23.96 -4.33 -20.04
N SER A 26 23.23 -4.35 -18.91
CA SER A 26 23.79 -4.25 -17.57
C SER A 26 23.54 -5.52 -16.75
N ASP A 27 24.60 -6.26 -16.44
CA ASP A 27 24.57 -7.43 -15.54
C ASP A 27 24.20 -7.08 -14.07
N ASP A 28 24.07 -5.80 -13.76
CA ASP A 28 23.84 -5.28 -12.41
C ASP A 28 22.38 -4.83 -12.22
N PHE A 29 21.54 -5.77 -11.80
CA PHE A 29 20.12 -5.54 -11.45
C PHE A 29 19.95 -4.71 -10.17
N GLY A 30 21.04 -4.38 -9.46
CA GLY A 30 21.01 -3.52 -8.28
C GLY A 30 20.98 -2.02 -8.60
N LEU A 31 21.15 -1.63 -9.87
CA LEU A 31 21.17 -0.23 -10.27
C LEU A 31 19.78 0.40 -10.27
N LYS A 32 19.64 1.53 -9.57
CA LYS A 32 18.42 2.34 -9.59
C LYS A 32 18.56 3.50 -10.58
N LEU A 33 17.82 3.46 -11.70
CA LEU A 33 17.75 4.58 -12.64
C LEU A 33 17.20 5.84 -11.97
N GLY A 34 17.81 6.98 -12.26
CA GLY A 34 17.50 8.24 -11.60
C GLY A 34 18.17 8.44 -10.23
N PHE A 35 18.85 7.42 -9.68
CA PHE A 35 19.53 7.51 -8.38
C PHE A 35 21.01 7.11 -8.51
N ASP A 36 21.28 5.82 -8.74
CA ASP A 36 22.62 5.25 -8.90
C ASP A 36 23.12 5.34 -10.35
N ALA A 37 22.18 5.47 -11.28
CA ALA A 37 22.40 5.55 -12.71
C ALA A 37 21.58 6.68 -13.33
N CYS A 38 22.07 7.26 -14.41
CA CYS A 38 21.36 8.32 -15.13
C CYS A 38 20.01 7.83 -15.66
N CYS A 39 18.94 8.57 -15.35
CA CYS A 39 17.58 8.23 -15.76
C CYS A 39 17.43 8.05 -17.29
N ALA A 40 18.18 8.81 -18.08
CA ALA A 40 18.08 8.79 -19.54
C ALA A 40 18.93 7.70 -20.22
N CYS A 41 20.12 7.39 -19.68
CA CYS A 41 21.11 6.58 -20.40
C CYS A 41 21.74 5.44 -19.58
N GLY A 42 21.31 5.23 -18.33
CA GLY A 42 21.78 4.13 -17.49
C GLY A 42 23.23 4.26 -16.99
N LYS A 43 23.97 5.30 -17.37
CA LYS A 43 25.36 5.51 -16.89
C LYS A 43 25.40 5.68 -15.37
N LYS A 44 26.26 4.91 -14.70
CA LYS A 44 26.46 4.95 -13.25
C LYS A 44 26.99 6.30 -12.77
N ASN A 45 26.75 6.59 -11.49
CA ASN A 45 27.22 7.79 -10.79
C ASN A 45 26.80 9.12 -11.46
N PRO A 46 25.50 9.33 -11.71
CA PRO A 46 25.01 10.61 -12.20
C PRO A 46 25.26 11.71 -11.16
N ASN A 47 25.61 12.92 -11.63
CA ASN A 47 26.00 14.06 -10.78
C ASN A 47 25.26 15.36 -11.12
N PHE A 48 24.22 15.27 -11.95
CA PHE A 48 23.37 16.39 -12.33
C PHE A 48 21.94 16.10 -11.85
N ASP A 49 21.49 16.81 -10.82
CA ASP A 49 20.13 16.68 -10.33
C ASP A 49 19.15 17.41 -11.27
N CYS A 50 17.94 16.90 -11.40
CA CYS A 50 16.87 17.64 -12.08
C CYS A 50 16.70 19.01 -11.40
N PRO A 51 16.77 20.14 -12.14
CA PRO A 51 16.70 21.46 -11.52
C PRO A 51 15.34 21.78 -10.88
N SER A 52 14.28 21.08 -11.30
CA SER A 52 12.94 21.26 -10.74
C SER A 52 12.73 20.36 -9.52
N CYS A 53 12.60 19.03 -9.69
CA CYS A 53 12.29 18.13 -8.58
C CYS A 53 13.47 17.76 -7.70
N ARG A 54 14.72 17.85 -8.21
CA ARG A 54 15.95 17.39 -7.53
C ARG A 54 15.96 15.92 -7.07
N ARG A 55 14.91 15.14 -7.37
CA ARG A 55 14.78 13.72 -7.03
C ARG A 55 15.43 12.80 -8.05
N VAL A 56 15.53 13.24 -9.30
CA VAL A 56 16.06 12.43 -10.41
C VAL A 56 17.42 12.94 -10.84
N LYS A 57 18.39 12.03 -11.00
CA LYS A 57 19.76 12.32 -11.39
C LYS A 57 20.08 11.92 -12.83
N TYR A 58 20.94 12.73 -13.45
CA TYR A 58 21.44 12.59 -14.81
C TYR A 58 22.98 12.74 -14.85
N CYS A 59 23.59 12.31 -15.94
CA CYS A 59 25.01 12.61 -16.20
C CYS A 59 25.24 14.00 -16.82
N SER A 60 24.18 14.62 -17.35
CA SER A 60 24.27 15.94 -18.00
C SER A 60 22.89 16.58 -18.15
N GLU A 61 22.88 17.89 -18.35
CA GLU A 61 21.67 18.63 -18.75
C GLU A 61 21.08 18.11 -20.06
N THR A 62 21.92 17.64 -20.99
CA THR A 62 21.45 17.06 -22.27
C THR A 62 20.65 15.79 -22.03
N CYS A 63 21.11 14.92 -21.12
CA CYS A 63 20.36 13.74 -20.71
C CYS A 63 19.03 14.11 -20.03
N CYS A 64 19.03 15.13 -19.17
CA CYS A 64 17.80 15.61 -18.53
C CYS A 64 16.78 16.10 -19.55
N ARG A 65 17.20 16.93 -20.51
CA ARG A 65 16.33 17.45 -21.56
C ARG A 65 15.80 16.34 -22.46
N ALA A 66 16.68 15.42 -22.87
CA ALA A 66 16.30 14.26 -23.68
C ALA A 66 15.23 13.43 -22.96
N ASP A 67 15.40 13.17 -21.67
CA ASP A 67 14.45 12.41 -20.87
C ASP A 67 13.08 13.10 -20.77
N SER A 68 13.06 14.40 -20.53
CA SER A 68 11.83 15.18 -20.44
C SER A 68 11.08 15.34 -21.76
N SER A 69 11.76 15.11 -22.89
CA SER A 69 11.21 15.27 -24.25
C SER A 69 10.69 13.98 -24.87
N LEU A 70 10.78 12.86 -24.15
CA LEU A 70 10.31 11.57 -24.64
C LEU A 70 8.78 11.50 -24.55
N CYS A 71 8.13 11.84 -25.66
CA CYS A 71 6.75 11.47 -25.93
C CYS A 71 6.76 10.28 -26.88
N LEU A 72 5.98 9.24 -26.61
CA LEU A 72 5.65 8.29 -27.68
C LEU A 72 4.64 8.96 -28.59
N ASP A 73 4.97 9.08 -29.88
CA ASP A 73 3.96 9.28 -30.91
C ASP A 73 3.17 7.97 -31.02
N GLY A 74 2.17 7.80 -30.14
CA GLY A 74 1.18 6.74 -30.27
C GLY A 74 0.22 7.10 -31.40
N ASP A 75 0.04 6.20 -32.37
CA ASP A 75 -0.92 6.33 -33.50
C ASP A 75 -2.39 6.43 -33.04
N ILE A 76 -2.67 6.43 -31.74
CA ILE A 76 -4.00 6.40 -31.13
C ILE A 76 -4.12 7.54 -30.10
N GLY A 77 -3.90 8.81 -30.50
CA GLY A 77 -4.43 10.00 -29.80
C GLY A 77 -4.16 10.21 -28.29
N GLU A 78 -3.41 9.33 -27.64
CA GLU A 78 -3.12 9.27 -26.22
C GLU A 78 -1.62 9.51 -26.07
N GLU A 79 -1.24 10.63 -25.45
CA GLU A 79 0.14 10.98 -25.16
C GLU A 79 0.69 10.03 -24.09
N ALA A 80 1.29 8.91 -24.49
CA ALA A 80 2.02 8.04 -23.57
C ALA A 80 3.35 8.72 -23.19
N ALA A 81 3.37 9.34 -22.02
CA ALA A 81 4.51 10.05 -21.45
C ALA A 81 5.63 9.08 -21.01
N LEU A 82 6.63 8.82 -21.86
CA LEU A 82 7.78 7.97 -21.50
C LEU A 82 8.88 8.77 -20.80
N GLY A 83 8.93 8.76 -19.48
CA GLY A 83 10.11 9.23 -18.72
C GLY A 83 9.82 10.34 -17.73
N HIS A 84 10.86 11.10 -17.35
CA HIS A 84 10.72 12.21 -16.40
C HIS A 84 10.16 13.46 -17.09
N THR A 85 8.91 13.35 -17.53
CA THR A 85 8.14 14.45 -18.15
C THR A 85 7.85 15.56 -17.15
N SER A 86 7.31 16.69 -17.61
CA SER A 86 6.87 17.77 -16.73
C SER A 86 5.84 17.31 -15.70
N VAL A 87 4.91 16.42 -16.08
CA VAL A 87 3.90 15.85 -15.18
C VAL A 87 4.55 15.00 -14.09
N ILE A 88 5.43 14.06 -14.45
CA ILE A 88 6.15 13.23 -13.47
C ILE A 88 7.01 14.11 -12.56
N CYS A 89 7.71 15.09 -13.13
CA CYS A 89 8.51 16.04 -12.37
C CYS A 89 7.66 16.84 -11.37
N SER A 90 6.45 17.25 -11.76
CA SER A 90 5.50 17.91 -10.86
C SER A 90 5.02 16.99 -9.75
N LEU A 91 4.68 15.73 -10.05
CA LEU A 91 4.29 14.75 -9.02
C LEU A 91 5.43 14.50 -8.01
N LEU A 92 6.66 14.36 -8.50
CA LEU A 92 7.84 14.21 -7.66
C LEU A 92 8.11 15.44 -6.78
N ASN A 93 7.80 16.65 -7.24
CA ASN A 93 7.84 17.84 -6.41
C ASN A 93 6.82 17.77 -5.26
N LEU A 94 5.61 17.25 -5.50
CA LEU A 94 4.61 17.06 -4.44
C LEU A 94 5.15 16.16 -3.32
N CYS A 95 5.83 15.06 -3.68
CA CYS A 95 6.47 14.19 -2.70
C CYS A 95 7.55 14.91 -1.88
N THR A 96 8.28 15.85 -2.49
CA THR A 96 9.27 16.66 -1.76
C THR A 96 8.59 17.64 -0.79
N ASP A 97 7.47 18.26 -1.20
CA ASP A 97 6.69 19.10 -0.29
C ASP A 97 6.15 18.28 0.90
N ASP A 98 5.71 17.05 0.65
CA ASP A 98 5.21 16.12 1.67
C ASP A 98 6.32 15.75 2.67
N GLU A 99 7.50 15.34 2.19
CA GLU A 99 8.68 15.02 3.03
C GLU A 99 9.14 16.21 3.89
N VAL A 100 9.08 17.43 3.36
CA VAL A 100 9.39 18.65 4.12
C VAL A 100 8.41 18.84 5.29
N MET A 101 7.12 18.58 5.05
CA MET A 101 6.08 18.68 6.08
C MET A 101 6.22 17.56 7.13
N GLU A 102 6.53 16.33 6.71
CA GLU A 102 6.78 15.19 7.60
C GLU A 102 8.02 15.39 8.48
N GLY A 103 9.10 15.91 7.90
CA GLY A 103 10.36 16.17 8.60
C GLY A 103 10.26 17.24 9.69
N LYS A 104 9.17 18.02 9.70
CA LYS A 104 8.86 19.06 10.71
C LYS A 104 10.00 20.08 10.89
N ASN A 105 10.84 20.28 9.87
CA ASN A 105 11.93 21.25 9.90
C ASN A 105 11.37 22.67 9.63
N PRO A 106 11.38 23.59 10.61
CA PRO A 106 10.76 24.91 10.44
C PRO A 106 11.39 25.73 9.31
N ALA A 107 12.68 25.55 9.04
CA ALA A 107 13.37 26.29 7.99
C ALA A 107 12.90 25.86 6.60
N GLU A 108 12.73 24.56 6.38
CA GLU A 108 12.28 23.99 5.11
C GLU A 108 10.79 24.27 4.89
N ILE A 109 9.96 24.10 5.92
CA ILE A 109 8.53 24.43 5.87
C ILE A 109 8.32 25.90 5.51
N SER A 110 9.09 26.82 6.12
CA SER A 110 8.98 28.25 5.82
C SER A 110 9.44 28.64 4.41
N ALA A 111 10.14 27.75 3.71
CA ALA A 111 10.52 27.96 2.32
C ALA A 111 9.39 27.62 1.33
N LEU A 112 8.41 26.82 1.75
CA LEU A 112 7.21 26.53 0.97
C LEU A 112 6.22 27.70 1.07
N ASP A 113 5.49 28.00 0.00
CA ASP A 113 4.39 28.94 0.09
C ASP A 113 3.19 28.35 0.87
N LYS A 114 2.25 29.20 1.30
CA LYS A 114 1.11 28.76 2.12
C LYS A 114 0.21 27.74 1.40
N GLY A 115 0.06 27.88 0.09
CA GLY A 115 -0.74 26.94 -0.72
C GLY A 115 -0.09 25.57 -0.75
N GLN A 116 1.23 25.51 -0.99
CA GLN A 116 2.00 24.27 -0.94
C GLN A 116 1.91 23.59 0.44
N GLN A 117 2.09 24.36 1.52
CA GLN A 117 1.98 23.84 2.89
C GLN A 117 0.60 23.22 3.16
N THR A 118 -0.48 23.90 2.77
CA THR A 118 -1.84 23.38 2.94
C THR A 118 -2.05 22.11 2.11
N SER A 119 -1.70 22.12 0.82
CA SER A 119 -1.88 20.95 -0.04
C SER A 119 -1.05 19.74 0.39
N ALA A 120 0.19 19.94 0.86
CA ALA A 120 1.01 18.87 1.42
C ALA A 120 0.43 18.32 2.72
N THR A 121 -0.02 19.21 3.61
CA THR A 121 -0.71 18.82 4.86
C THR A 121 -1.96 17.97 4.58
N ASP A 122 -2.77 18.37 3.60
CA ASP A 122 -3.99 17.65 3.23
C ASP A 122 -3.68 16.27 2.62
N ARG A 123 -2.62 16.15 1.81
CA ARG A 123 -2.17 14.86 1.26
C ARG A 123 -1.70 13.91 2.38
N LEU A 124 -0.86 14.40 3.28
CA LEU A 124 -0.37 13.62 4.42
C LEU A 124 -1.54 13.15 5.29
N ALA A 125 -2.45 14.07 5.66
CA ALA A 125 -3.64 13.71 6.44
C ALA A 125 -4.50 12.65 5.72
N SER A 126 -4.71 12.81 4.41
CA SER A 126 -5.45 11.84 3.60
C SER A 126 -4.78 10.46 3.56
N GLU A 127 -3.45 10.37 3.59
CA GLU A 127 -2.74 9.10 3.65
C GLU A 127 -3.05 8.37 4.96
N PHE A 128 -2.91 9.05 6.11
CA PHE A 128 -3.28 8.49 7.41
C PHE A 128 -4.73 8.03 7.46
N GLU A 129 -5.66 8.85 6.97
CA GLU A 129 -7.10 8.55 6.96
C GLU A 129 -7.47 7.44 5.97
N SER A 130 -6.61 7.14 5.00
CA SER A 130 -6.87 6.11 3.98
C SER A 130 -6.82 4.69 4.52
N TYR A 131 -6.01 4.40 5.55
CA TYR A 131 -5.89 3.06 6.13
C TYR A 131 -7.20 2.53 6.72
N PRO A 132 -7.86 3.23 7.67
CA PRO A 132 -9.16 2.78 8.20
C PRO A 132 -10.25 2.76 7.12
N ALA A 133 -10.24 3.71 6.18
CA ALA A 133 -11.19 3.75 5.07
C ALA A 133 -11.04 2.53 4.14
N THR A 134 -9.81 2.20 3.75
CA THR A 134 -9.48 1.04 2.92
C THR A 134 -9.90 -0.26 3.60
N LEU A 135 -9.59 -0.39 4.89
CA LEU A 135 -10.02 -1.53 5.70
C LEU A 135 -11.54 -1.72 5.65
N ALA A 136 -12.29 -0.66 5.92
CA ALA A 136 -13.74 -0.71 5.96
C ALA A 136 -14.34 -1.02 4.58
N ASN A 137 -13.95 -0.29 3.54
CA ASN A 137 -14.51 -0.44 2.20
C ASN A 137 -14.29 -1.86 1.66
N VAL A 138 -13.07 -2.38 1.80
CA VAL A 138 -12.75 -3.71 1.28
C VAL A 138 -13.47 -4.83 2.04
N ILE A 139 -13.55 -4.75 3.37
CA ILE A 139 -14.28 -5.74 4.17
C ILE A 139 -15.78 -5.68 3.88
N MET A 140 -16.32 -4.48 3.67
CA MET A 140 -17.74 -4.27 3.45
C MET A 140 -18.23 -4.85 2.12
N ASP A 141 -17.43 -4.77 1.07
CA ASP A 141 -17.84 -5.15 -0.30
C ASP A 141 -17.19 -6.44 -0.80
N GLY A 142 -16.05 -6.84 -0.25
CA GLY A 142 -15.32 -8.02 -0.70
C GLY A 142 -16.08 -9.31 -0.42
N ALA A 143 -16.37 -10.08 -1.48
CA ALA A 143 -17.09 -11.35 -1.40
C ALA A 143 -16.47 -12.36 -0.39
N PRO A 144 -15.14 -12.51 -0.27
CA PRO A 144 -14.53 -13.41 0.72
C PRO A 144 -14.92 -13.07 2.17
N TYR A 145 -15.13 -11.78 2.48
CA TYR A 145 -15.40 -11.31 3.84
C TYR A 145 -16.88 -11.42 4.21
N GLN A 146 -17.79 -11.43 3.24
CA GLN A 146 -19.23 -11.52 3.50
C GLN A 146 -19.61 -12.80 4.27
N ASN A 147 -18.96 -13.91 3.96
CA ASN A 147 -19.19 -15.18 4.66
C ASN A 147 -18.69 -15.12 6.11
N VAL A 148 -17.57 -14.45 6.35
CA VAL A 148 -17.03 -14.22 7.70
C VAL A 148 -17.98 -13.32 8.51
N LEU A 149 -18.38 -12.18 7.94
CA LEU A 149 -19.29 -11.24 8.59
C LEU A 149 -20.63 -11.89 8.98
N LYS A 150 -21.20 -12.73 8.11
CA LYS A 150 -22.41 -13.51 8.42
C LYS A 150 -22.20 -14.49 9.58
N LYS A 151 -21.05 -15.16 9.66
CA LYS A 151 -20.72 -16.09 10.76
C LYS A 151 -20.54 -15.36 12.09
N CYS A 152 -20.01 -14.13 12.04
CA CYS A 152 -19.78 -13.28 13.21
C CYS A 152 -21.00 -12.43 13.61
N ALA A 153 -22.08 -12.46 12.84
CA ALA A 153 -23.28 -11.67 13.11
C ALA A 153 -23.84 -11.91 14.53
N GLY A 154 -24.10 -10.83 15.26
CA GLY A 154 -24.53 -10.90 16.67
C GLY A 154 -23.44 -11.25 17.68
N LYS A 155 -22.21 -11.56 17.23
CA LYS A 155 -21.02 -11.82 18.05
C LYS A 155 -20.04 -10.67 17.84
N GLY A 156 -18.74 -10.92 17.79
CA GLY A 156 -17.77 -9.93 17.33
C GLY A 156 -16.82 -10.56 16.32
N ILE A 157 -15.95 -9.73 15.77
CA ILE A 157 -14.98 -10.11 14.74
C ILE A 157 -13.59 -9.63 15.14
N THR A 158 -12.58 -10.47 14.91
CA THR A 158 -11.17 -10.18 15.15
C THR A 158 -10.44 -9.97 13.83
N ILE A 159 -9.81 -8.82 13.67
CA ILE A 159 -9.02 -8.47 12.49
C ILE A 159 -7.57 -8.27 12.95
N HIS A 160 -6.64 -8.96 12.29
CA HIS A 160 -5.21 -8.74 12.51
C HIS A 160 -4.66 -7.84 11.42
N VAL A 161 -4.11 -6.68 11.81
CA VAL A 161 -3.34 -5.78 10.93
C VAL A 161 -1.88 -6.12 11.13
N ILE A 162 -1.28 -6.77 10.13
CA ILE A 162 0.06 -7.36 10.20
C ILE A 162 1.02 -6.47 9.41
N GLY A 163 2.13 -6.13 10.05
CA GLY A 163 3.10 -5.19 9.51
C GLY A 163 2.81 -3.73 9.85
N ALA A 164 1.96 -3.49 10.84
CA ALA A 164 1.61 -2.15 11.26
C ALA A 164 2.81 -1.38 11.84
N SER A 165 2.96 -0.12 11.46
CA SER A 165 3.94 0.80 12.01
C SER A 165 3.28 1.87 12.87
N GLN A 166 4.10 2.62 13.62
CA GLN A 166 3.59 3.75 14.37
C GLN A 166 3.21 4.92 13.46
N ASP A 167 4.06 5.19 12.48
CA ASP A 167 4.01 6.33 11.58
C ASP A 167 3.06 6.17 10.40
N SER A 168 2.44 5.00 10.23
CA SER A 168 1.41 4.76 9.22
C SER A 168 0.10 4.42 9.91
N GLU A 169 -0.13 3.17 10.32
CA GLU A 169 -1.46 2.72 10.78
C GLU A 169 -1.88 3.29 12.14
N LEU A 170 -0.94 3.78 12.96
CA LEU A 170 -1.21 4.39 14.27
C LEU A 170 -1.12 5.92 14.27
N TRP A 171 -0.91 6.53 13.10
CA TRP A 171 -0.92 7.97 12.87
C TRP A 171 0.14 8.78 13.63
N GLN A 172 1.20 8.14 14.12
CA GLN A 172 2.28 8.85 14.77
C GLN A 172 2.94 9.81 13.77
N GLY A 173 3.01 11.08 14.13
CA GLY A 173 3.56 12.08 13.22
C GLY A 173 2.53 12.80 12.34
N HIS A 174 1.24 12.45 12.41
CA HIS A 174 0.16 13.15 11.72
C HIS A 174 0.29 14.69 11.82
N PRO A 175 0.03 15.45 10.74
CA PRO A 175 0.26 16.89 10.72
C PRO A 175 -0.58 17.67 11.74
N ASP A 176 -1.78 17.17 12.06
CA ASP A 176 -2.60 17.62 13.20
C ASP A 176 -2.43 16.71 14.44
N PRO A 177 -1.79 17.19 15.53
CA PRO A 177 -1.61 16.42 16.77
C PRO A 177 -2.90 16.06 17.51
N ILE A 178 -4.01 16.74 17.21
CA ILE A 178 -5.33 16.38 17.74
C ILE A 178 -5.82 15.12 17.02
N GLN A 179 -5.67 15.04 15.70
CA GLN A 179 -6.07 13.88 14.91
C GLN A 179 -5.19 12.67 15.17
N GLU A 180 -3.89 12.84 15.39
CA GLU A 180 -2.97 11.77 15.83
C GLU A 180 -3.55 10.97 17.02
N LYS A 181 -4.17 11.67 17.98
CA LYS A 181 -4.76 11.04 19.18
C LYS A 181 -6.09 10.32 18.91
N LYS A 182 -6.70 10.60 17.77
CA LYS A 182 -8.01 10.11 17.31
C LYS A 182 -7.92 8.94 16.33
N VAL A 183 -6.75 8.36 16.08
CA VAL A 183 -6.60 7.22 15.17
C VAL A 183 -7.64 6.12 15.38
N PHE A 184 -7.92 5.74 16.63
CA PHE A 184 -8.93 4.71 16.92
C PHE A 184 -10.38 5.20 16.83
N GLU A 185 -10.62 6.51 16.92
CA GLU A 185 -11.91 7.09 16.54
C GLU A 185 -12.08 6.99 15.02
N GLY A 186 -11.04 7.28 14.24
CA GLY A 186 -11.03 7.09 12.78
C GLY A 186 -11.34 5.65 12.36
N TYR A 187 -10.70 4.65 12.98
CA TYR A 187 -11.05 3.24 12.77
C TYR A 187 -12.48 2.91 13.24
N ALA A 188 -12.93 3.45 14.37
CA ALA A 188 -14.27 3.19 14.88
C ALA A 188 -15.35 3.75 13.94
N ASP A 189 -15.13 4.96 13.42
CA ASP A 189 -16.01 5.65 12.48
C ASP A 189 -16.06 4.90 11.14
N ALA A 190 -14.91 4.54 10.58
CA ALA A 190 -14.84 3.79 9.32
C ALA A 190 -15.53 2.43 9.41
N LEU A 191 -15.40 1.74 10.55
CA LEU A 191 -15.98 0.40 10.76
C LEU A 191 -17.44 0.42 11.23
N ALA A 192 -18.05 1.60 11.40
CA ALA A 192 -19.39 1.76 11.96
C ALA A 192 -20.47 1.04 11.14
N GLU A 193 -20.42 1.17 9.81
CA GLU A 193 -21.40 0.52 8.95
C GLU A 193 -21.30 -1.01 9.01
N ILE A 194 -20.07 -1.55 9.02
CA ILE A 194 -19.83 -3.00 9.15
C ILE A 194 -20.41 -3.51 10.48
N ALA A 195 -20.16 -2.79 11.58
CA ALA A 195 -20.65 -3.15 12.90
C ALA A 195 -22.18 -3.15 12.96
N GLU A 196 -22.83 -2.11 12.44
CA GLU A 196 -24.29 -1.97 12.49
C GLU A 196 -25.00 -2.97 11.57
N LYS A 197 -24.58 -3.06 10.30
CA LYS A 197 -25.16 -3.96 9.28
C LYS A 197 -25.12 -5.42 9.72
N ASN A 198 -24.03 -5.84 10.38
CA ASN A 198 -23.83 -7.21 10.84
C ASN A 198 -24.18 -7.42 12.33
N LYS A 199 -24.69 -6.39 13.00
CA LYS A 199 -25.07 -6.43 14.43
C LYS A 199 -23.94 -6.94 15.32
N LEU A 200 -22.70 -6.52 15.05
CA LEU A 200 -21.53 -6.93 15.82
C LEU A 200 -21.54 -6.24 17.19
N SER A 201 -21.33 -7.00 18.25
CA SER A 201 -21.13 -6.49 19.62
C SER A 201 -19.76 -5.83 19.83
N TRP A 202 -18.75 -6.26 19.05
CA TRP A 202 -17.43 -5.67 19.05
C TRP A 202 -16.69 -5.97 17.74
N ILE A 203 -15.74 -5.10 17.41
CA ILE A 203 -14.71 -5.34 16.41
C ILE A 203 -13.38 -5.24 17.14
N ARG A 204 -12.52 -6.24 17.01
CA ARG A 204 -11.20 -6.26 17.64
C ARG A 204 -10.12 -6.10 16.59
N LEU A 205 -9.31 -5.06 16.72
CA LEU A 205 -8.12 -4.86 15.89
C LEU A 205 -6.88 -5.25 16.69
N HIS A 206 -6.09 -6.15 16.13
CA HIS A 206 -4.76 -6.48 16.64
C HIS A 206 -3.72 -5.97 15.65
N PHE A 207 -2.91 -5.00 16.06
CA PHE A 207 -1.81 -4.48 15.26
C PHE A 207 -0.53 -5.23 15.62
N PHE A 208 0.19 -5.72 14.61
CA PHE A 208 1.46 -6.42 14.76
C PHE A 208 2.55 -5.71 13.97
N GLY A 209 3.64 -5.33 14.62
CA GLY A 209 4.80 -4.77 13.95
C GLY A 209 6.02 -4.64 14.86
N PRO A 210 7.23 -4.58 14.29
CA PRO A 210 8.46 -4.55 15.06
C PRO A 210 8.67 -3.24 15.84
N GLU A 211 8.10 -2.14 15.34
CA GLU A 211 8.29 -0.78 15.86
C GLU A 211 7.13 -0.32 16.76
N LEU A 212 6.14 -1.18 16.99
CA LEU A 212 5.05 -0.85 17.90
C LEU A 212 5.57 -0.76 19.35
N CYS A 213 5.01 0.16 20.13
CA CYS A 213 5.30 0.23 21.56
C CYS A 213 4.89 -1.09 22.26
N GLU A 214 5.54 -1.39 23.39
CA GLU A 214 5.24 -2.58 24.21
C GLU A 214 3.73 -2.81 24.42
N GLU A 215 3.35 -4.09 24.53
CA GLU A 215 1.96 -4.56 24.56
C GLU A 215 1.04 -3.64 25.40
N MET A 216 0.24 -2.83 24.72
CA MET A 216 -0.75 -2.00 25.40
C MET A 216 -1.91 -2.87 25.87
N LYS A 217 -2.40 -2.55 27.08
CA LYS A 217 -3.69 -3.04 27.56
C LYS A 217 -4.79 -2.67 26.55
N ASP A 218 -5.81 -3.52 26.48
CA ASP A 218 -6.98 -3.31 25.62
C ASP A 218 -7.50 -1.88 25.72
N ARG A 219 -7.38 -1.14 24.62
CA ARG A 219 -8.06 0.15 24.48
C ARG A 219 -9.43 -0.11 23.87
N THR A 220 -10.47 0.38 24.54
CA THR A 220 -11.85 0.25 24.06
C THR A 220 -12.37 1.61 23.65
N THR A 221 -12.86 1.71 22.42
CA THR A 221 -13.45 2.93 21.84
C THR A 221 -14.88 2.59 21.38
N PRO A 222 -15.92 3.35 21.76
CA PRO A 222 -17.26 3.13 21.23
C PRO A 222 -17.29 3.35 19.71
N ILE A 223 -17.92 2.43 18.97
CA ILE A 223 -18.17 2.62 17.53
C ILE A 223 -19.42 3.49 17.39
N PRO A 224 -19.42 4.64 16.70
CA PRO A 224 -20.63 5.45 16.58
C PRO A 224 -21.73 4.68 15.82
N PRO A 225 -23.02 4.93 16.10
CA PRO A 225 -24.08 4.40 15.26
C PRO A 225 -24.16 5.17 13.94
N VAL A 226 -24.51 4.49 12.85
CA VAL A 226 -24.74 5.10 11.53
C VAL A 226 -26.21 5.51 11.38
N GLN A 227 -27.13 4.59 11.66
CA GLN A 227 -28.58 4.84 11.56
C GLN A 227 -29.29 4.66 12.90
N ALA A 228 -28.76 3.81 13.78
CA ALA A 228 -29.32 3.58 15.10
C ALA A 228 -29.21 4.81 16.02
N THR A 229 -30.11 4.90 17.02
CA THR A 229 -30.07 5.98 18.01
C THR A 229 -28.96 5.84 19.05
N LYS A 230 -28.43 4.62 19.23
CA LYS A 230 -27.36 4.31 20.18
C LYS A 230 -26.45 3.23 19.60
N SER A 231 -25.15 3.41 19.79
CA SER A 231 -24.18 2.34 19.56
C SER A 231 -24.42 1.16 20.49
N ARG A 232 -24.17 -0.05 19.98
CA ARG A 232 -24.10 -1.29 20.75
C ARG A 232 -22.75 -2.00 20.58
N SER A 233 -21.81 -1.34 19.92
CA SER A 233 -20.60 -1.95 19.39
C SER A 233 -19.39 -1.20 19.89
N ASN A 234 -18.35 -1.94 20.25
CA ASN A 234 -17.08 -1.34 20.67
C ASN A 234 -15.94 -1.80 19.75
N LEU A 235 -15.05 -0.88 19.44
CA LEU A 235 -13.74 -1.17 18.89
C LEU A 235 -12.82 -1.52 20.05
N ILE A 236 -12.17 -2.68 19.98
CA ILE A 236 -11.17 -3.13 20.96
C ILE A 236 -9.84 -3.20 20.24
N VAL A 237 -8.84 -2.48 20.71
CA VAL A 237 -7.52 -2.42 20.09
C VAL A 237 -6.47 -3.04 21.00
N ARG A 238 -5.62 -3.90 20.42
CA ARG A 238 -4.36 -4.36 21.01
C ARG A 238 -3.22 -4.16 20.02
N MET A 239 -2.04 -3.88 20.54
CA MET A 239 -0.80 -3.74 19.78
C MET A 239 0.21 -4.75 20.29
N PHE A 240 0.93 -5.37 19.37
CA PHE A 240 1.93 -6.38 19.65
C PHE A 240 3.24 -5.98 18.99
N GLN A 241 4.25 -5.67 19.81
CA GLN A 241 5.62 -5.50 19.35
C GLN A 241 6.21 -6.88 19.02
N LYS A 242 5.97 -7.35 17.80
CA LYS A 242 6.39 -8.68 17.33
C LYS A 242 6.94 -8.58 15.92
N SER A 243 7.90 -9.44 15.60
CA SER A 243 8.57 -9.53 14.30
C SER A 243 7.62 -10.08 13.23
N TYR A 244 6.57 -9.35 12.84
CA TYR A 244 5.57 -9.76 11.85
C TYR A 244 4.96 -11.16 12.09
N ARG A 245 5.05 -11.68 13.31
CA ARG A 245 4.74 -13.07 13.68
C ARG A 245 3.47 -13.13 14.53
N ILE A 246 2.51 -13.90 14.07
CA ILE A 246 1.33 -14.26 14.87
C ILE A 246 1.77 -15.31 15.90
N ASP A 247 1.60 -14.99 17.17
CA ASP A 247 1.85 -15.88 18.30
C ASP A 247 0.66 -16.84 18.48
N ASN A 248 0.95 -18.13 18.71
CA ASN A 248 -0.06 -19.15 18.97
C ASN A 248 -0.88 -18.87 20.24
N ASN A 249 -0.40 -18.01 21.13
CA ASN A 249 -1.13 -17.58 22.33
C ASN A 249 -2.21 -16.52 22.05
N ILE A 250 -2.23 -15.97 20.83
CA ILE A 250 -3.23 -15.00 20.41
C ILE A 250 -4.33 -15.75 19.64
N SER A 251 -5.59 -15.41 19.91
CA SER A 251 -6.71 -15.97 19.16
C SER A 251 -6.52 -15.75 17.65
N PRO A 252 -6.80 -16.76 16.81
CA PRO A 252 -6.76 -16.58 15.37
C PRO A 252 -7.64 -15.41 14.92
N PRO A 253 -7.22 -14.64 13.91
CA PRO A 253 -8.08 -13.65 13.28
C PRO A 253 -9.20 -14.33 12.49
N ASP A 254 -10.30 -13.61 12.36
CA ASP A 254 -11.33 -13.89 11.35
C ASP A 254 -10.92 -13.32 9.98
N ILE A 255 -10.14 -12.22 9.97
CA ILE A 255 -9.60 -11.55 8.77
C ILE A 255 -8.18 -11.07 9.07
N ALA A 256 -7.25 -11.21 8.12
CA ALA A 256 -5.93 -10.60 8.19
C ALA A 256 -5.77 -9.48 7.15
N VAL A 257 -4.98 -8.47 7.47
CA VAL A 257 -4.76 -7.30 6.63
C VAL A 257 -3.29 -6.93 6.64
N PHE A 258 -2.76 -6.69 5.45
CA PHE A 258 -1.40 -6.21 5.22
C PHE A 258 -1.50 -4.88 4.49
N PHE A 259 -0.99 -3.82 5.11
CA PHE A 259 -0.79 -2.54 4.46
C PHE A 259 0.68 -2.41 4.11
N ASN A 260 0.96 -2.12 2.83
CA ASN A 260 2.29 -1.93 2.29
C ASN A 260 3.32 -2.97 2.78
N PRO A 261 3.03 -4.29 2.70
CA PRO A 261 3.88 -5.29 3.35
C PRO A 261 5.26 -5.40 2.72
N GLY A 262 5.41 -5.07 1.44
CA GLY A 262 6.65 -5.24 0.71
C GLY A 262 7.17 -6.68 0.87
N PHE A 263 6.37 -7.68 0.48
CA PHE A 263 6.70 -9.09 0.74
C PHE A 263 8.04 -9.51 0.13
N THR A 264 8.45 -8.82 -0.92
CA THR A 264 9.73 -9.03 -1.61
C THR A 264 10.93 -8.38 -0.90
N CYS A 265 10.71 -7.53 0.09
CA CYS A 265 11.77 -6.94 0.89
C CYS A 265 12.44 -8.00 1.78
N THR A 266 13.75 -8.14 1.67
CA THR A 266 14.52 -9.16 2.40
C THR A 266 14.64 -8.89 3.89
N ASP A 267 14.35 -7.66 4.32
CA ASP A 267 14.44 -7.25 5.72
C ASP A 267 13.26 -7.76 6.56
N TYR A 268 12.20 -8.26 5.90
CA TYR A 268 10.98 -8.73 6.54
C TYR A 268 10.81 -10.25 6.40
N ASP A 269 10.50 -10.91 7.52
CA ASP A 269 10.22 -12.36 7.57
C ASP A 269 8.70 -12.60 7.69
N TRP A 270 8.06 -12.83 6.55
CA TRP A 270 6.61 -13.04 6.45
C TRP A 270 6.19 -14.50 6.59
N GLU A 271 7.13 -15.44 6.60
CA GLU A 271 6.86 -16.87 6.40
C GLU A 271 5.92 -17.44 7.47
N GLN A 272 6.14 -17.08 8.73
CA GLN A 272 5.30 -17.55 9.83
C GLN A 272 3.86 -17.05 9.71
N SER A 273 3.66 -15.78 9.39
CA SER A 273 2.30 -15.22 9.26
C SER A 273 1.57 -15.79 8.05
N LEU A 274 2.23 -15.88 6.89
CA LEU A 274 1.64 -16.45 5.69
C LEU A 274 1.33 -17.94 5.85
N SER A 275 2.23 -18.71 6.48
CA SER A 275 2.00 -20.12 6.80
C SER A 275 0.81 -20.32 7.75
N PHE A 276 0.66 -19.44 8.74
CA PHE A 276 -0.47 -19.47 9.65
C PHE A 276 -1.79 -19.20 8.93
N LEU A 277 -1.86 -18.17 8.08
CA LEU A 277 -3.07 -17.84 7.31
C LEU A 277 -3.47 -18.97 6.36
N ARG A 278 -2.49 -19.57 5.66
CA ARG A 278 -2.72 -20.73 4.78
C ARG A 278 -3.31 -21.92 5.52
N SER A 279 -2.76 -22.25 6.69
CA SER A 279 -3.16 -23.44 7.44
C SER A 279 -4.57 -23.34 8.03
N ASN A 280 -5.09 -22.11 8.18
CA ASN A 280 -6.39 -21.84 8.79
C ASN A 280 -7.44 -21.31 7.79
N GLU A 281 -7.09 -21.25 6.49
CA GLU A 281 -7.97 -20.73 5.43
C GLU A 281 -8.54 -19.33 5.74
N ILE A 282 -7.71 -18.48 6.35
CA ILE A 282 -8.12 -17.13 6.78
C ILE A 282 -8.11 -16.20 5.56
N PRO A 283 -9.21 -15.50 5.24
CA PRO A 283 -9.21 -14.51 4.19
C PRO A 283 -8.33 -13.32 4.59
N PHE A 284 -7.57 -12.80 3.64
CA PHE A 284 -6.69 -11.67 3.90
C PHE A 284 -6.72 -10.62 2.79
N LEU A 285 -6.45 -9.38 3.20
CA LEU A 285 -6.30 -8.21 2.34
C LEU A 285 -4.82 -7.84 2.25
N VAL A 286 -4.36 -7.53 1.04
CA VAL A 286 -3.09 -6.84 0.79
C VAL A 286 -3.41 -5.54 0.08
N ALA A 287 -3.01 -4.42 0.67
CA ALA A 287 -3.11 -3.10 0.08
C ALA A 287 -1.70 -2.54 -0.08
N THR A 288 -1.37 -2.04 -1.27
CA THR A 288 -0.05 -1.51 -1.62
C THR A 288 -0.19 -0.10 -2.20
N ASN A 289 0.86 0.71 -2.12
CA ASN A 289 0.85 2.10 -2.60
C ASN A 289 0.94 2.17 -4.12
N THR A 290 1.64 1.22 -4.75
CA THR A 290 1.85 1.23 -6.20
C THR A 290 1.41 -0.05 -6.88
N GLU A 291 1.09 0.04 -8.17
CA GLU A 291 0.81 -1.13 -9.01
C GLU A 291 2.02 -2.08 -9.08
N MET A 292 3.25 -1.55 -9.14
CA MET A 292 4.45 -2.38 -9.18
C MET A 292 4.66 -3.19 -7.90
N GLU A 293 4.41 -2.59 -6.73
CA GLU A 293 4.40 -3.30 -5.45
C GLU A 293 3.30 -4.36 -5.44
N CYS A 294 2.10 -4.03 -5.91
CA CYS A 294 0.99 -4.98 -6.04
C CYS A 294 1.41 -6.20 -6.88
N MET A 295 2.03 -5.97 -8.04
CA MET A 295 2.50 -7.02 -8.94
C MET A 295 3.61 -7.87 -8.29
N ALA A 296 4.55 -7.23 -7.59
CA ALA A 296 5.62 -7.93 -6.87
C ALA A 296 5.08 -8.79 -5.73
N ASP A 297 4.13 -8.26 -4.95
CA ASP A 297 3.48 -8.95 -3.84
C ASP A 297 2.60 -10.11 -4.32
N ILE A 298 1.81 -9.90 -5.37
CA ILE A 298 1.04 -10.98 -6.01
C ILE A 298 2.00 -12.08 -6.50
N GLN A 299 3.08 -11.72 -7.19
CA GLN A 299 4.06 -12.70 -7.66
C GLN A 299 4.68 -13.50 -6.51
N TYR A 300 5.04 -12.82 -5.41
CA TYR A 300 5.58 -13.44 -4.21
C TYR A 300 4.60 -14.45 -3.58
N LEU A 301 3.32 -14.07 -3.48
CA LEU A 301 2.25 -14.91 -2.94
C LEU A 301 1.94 -16.11 -3.88
N MET A 302 2.02 -15.90 -5.19
CA MET A 302 1.88 -16.95 -6.20
C MET A 302 2.97 -18.00 -6.10
N ASP A 303 4.24 -17.58 -6.02
CA ASP A 303 5.38 -18.50 -5.94
C ASP A 303 5.31 -19.37 -4.67
N ARG A 304 4.62 -18.90 -3.63
CA ARG A 304 4.34 -19.65 -2.37
C ARG A 304 3.02 -20.42 -2.36
N GLN A 305 2.28 -20.41 -3.46
CA GLN A 305 1.01 -21.12 -3.61
C GLN A 305 -0.05 -20.70 -2.57
N LEU A 306 -0.13 -19.40 -2.30
CA LEU A 306 -1.10 -18.83 -1.35
C LEU A 306 -2.44 -18.44 -2.00
N PHE A 307 -2.50 -18.41 -3.33
CA PHE A 307 -3.75 -18.22 -4.06
C PHE A 307 -4.48 -19.54 -4.29
N GLN A 308 -5.78 -19.55 -3.99
CA GLN A 308 -6.67 -20.65 -4.39
C GLN A 308 -7.06 -20.54 -5.87
N ASP A 309 -7.28 -19.32 -6.35
CA ASP A 309 -7.56 -18.99 -7.74
C ASP A 309 -7.02 -17.60 -8.08
N ILE A 310 -6.74 -17.37 -9.36
CA ILE A 310 -6.22 -16.10 -9.88
C ILE A 310 -7.05 -15.76 -11.11
N PRO A 311 -7.62 -14.53 -11.18
CA PRO A 311 -8.38 -14.10 -12.35
C PRO A 311 -7.58 -14.35 -13.64
N ALA A 312 -8.24 -14.84 -14.69
CA ALA A 312 -7.57 -15.25 -15.93
C ALA A 312 -6.73 -14.12 -16.56
N GLY A 313 -7.20 -12.87 -16.47
CA GLY A 313 -6.44 -11.70 -16.89
C GLY A 313 -5.12 -11.56 -16.14
N LEU A 314 -5.15 -11.56 -14.82
CA LEU A 314 -3.95 -11.47 -13.98
C LEU A 314 -3.01 -12.67 -14.19
N LYS A 315 -3.56 -13.88 -14.33
CA LYS A 315 -2.79 -15.08 -14.70
C LYS A 315 -2.06 -14.89 -16.04
N SER A 316 -2.70 -14.27 -17.03
CA SER A 316 -2.08 -14.01 -18.33
C SER A 316 -0.95 -12.99 -18.26
N VAL A 317 -1.08 -11.94 -17.45
CA VAL A 317 -0.02 -10.93 -17.23
C VAL A 317 1.19 -11.57 -16.55
N LEU A 318 0.95 -12.35 -15.49
CA LEU A 318 2.02 -12.93 -14.66
C LEU A 318 2.73 -14.11 -15.36
N LEU A 319 2.00 -14.95 -16.10
CA LEU A 319 2.59 -16.10 -16.80
C LEU A 319 3.09 -15.77 -18.22
N GLY A 320 2.47 -14.81 -18.89
CA GLY A 320 2.82 -14.40 -20.25
C GLY A 320 4.26 -13.86 -20.36
N ARG A 321 4.78 -13.25 -19.28
CA ARG A 321 6.16 -12.76 -19.21
C ARG A 321 7.22 -13.86 -19.04
N ARG A 322 6.86 -15.07 -18.56
CA ARG A 322 7.85 -16.10 -18.21
C ARG A 322 8.14 -17.14 -19.30
N GLY A 323 7.43 -17.16 -20.43
CA GLY A 323 7.59 -18.23 -21.43
C GLY A 323 7.42 -19.65 -20.85
N LEU A 324 6.84 -19.76 -19.64
CA LEU A 324 6.70 -21.01 -18.92
C LEU A 324 5.52 -21.75 -19.52
N THR A 325 5.83 -22.77 -20.32
CA THR A 325 4.89 -23.82 -20.68
C THR A 325 4.24 -24.37 -19.41
N GLU A 326 2.91 -24.36 -19.34
CA GLU A 326 2.13 -24.95 -18.25
C GLU A 326 2.70 -26.33 -17.87
N THR A 327 3.47 -26.39 -16.78
CA THR A 327 3.72 -27.67 -16.14
C THR A 327 2.37 -28.13 -15.63
N LYS A 328 1.84 -29.21 -16.22
CA LYS A 328 0.61 -29.87 -15.82
C LYS A 328 0.71 -30.30 -14.35
N THR A 329 0.42 -29.39 -13.44
CA THR A 329 0.16 -29.70 -12.05
C THR A 329 -1.13 -30.52 -12.06
N LYS A 330 -1.05 -31.80 -11.67
CA LYS A 330 -2.23 -32.65 -11.49
C LYS A 330 -3.15 -31.95 -10.49
N ARG A 331 -4.18 -31.27 -11.00
CA ARG A 331 -5.29 -30.73 -10.22
C ARG A 331 -6.04 -31.92 -9.64
N THR A 332 -5.79 -32.22 -8.37
CA THR A 332 -6.78 -32.89 -7.55
C THR A 332 -7.90 -31.87 -7.35
N THR A 333 -9.00 -32.06 -8.07
CA THR A 333 -10.20 -31.25 -7.96
C THR A 333 -10.71 -31.29 -6.53
N VAL A 334 -10.58 -30.18 -5.80
CA VAL A 334 -11.46 -29.88 -4.67
C VAL A 334 -11.96 -28.47 -4.88
N CYS A 335 -13.11 -28.35 -5.54
CA CYS A 335 -13.95 -27.16 -5.38
C CYS A 335 -14.48 -27.15 -3.95
N ARG A 336 -14.50 -25.97 -3.32
CA ARG A 336 -15.73 -25.36 -2.77
C ARG A 336 -15.47 -23.90 -2.34
N PHE A 337 -16.47 -23.09 -2.67
CA PHE A 337 -16.67 -21.66 -2.37
C PHE A 337 -16.68 -21.34 -0.87
#